data_AF-A0A818P2B2-F1
#
_entry.id   AF-A0A818P2B2-F1
#
_cell.length_a   1.000
_cell.length_b   1.000
_cell.length_c   1.000
_cell.angle_alpha   90.00
_cell.angle_beta   90.00
_cell.angle_gamma   90.00
#
_symmetry.space_group_name_H-M   'P 1'
#
loop_
_entity.id
_entity.type
_entity.pdbx_description
1 polymer ?
#
loop_
_entity_poly.entity_id
_entity_poly.type
_entity_poly.pdbx_seq_one_letter_code
_entity_poly.pdbx_strand_id
1 'polypeptide(L)'
;MTGWSPIYIATAANVTNDMPDWLFYLLILPAGVSFMILLLDLLWYNDEVRQYLKTIMLYNLDSQWDLPPGVILAFAGTTVPDGWLSCDGNAIGRLQYQNLFLVIGTIYGVGDHVTTFNLPDFRGRTLVGVGQGQTLTNRLLGQSFGTEKHILSVNEMPAHSHDVNDPGHAHKMGNPVGQVWETAGGKTNRFSYGVNNLGVSNNPPTQPERTGISLKTTGSSAAHNNMQPSLAINYIIKY
;
A
#
# COMPACT_ATOMS: atom_id res chain seq x y z
N MET A 1 60.02 -22.13 -45.84
CA MET A 1 59.90 -21.84 -44.40
C MET A 1 58.42 -21.82 -44.08
N THR A 2 57.79 -22.65 -43.24
CA THR A 2 58.19 -23.68 -42.26
C THR A 2 56.90 -24.38 -41.81
N GLY A 3 56.90 -25.71 -41.69
CA GLY A 3 56.06 -26.55 -40.79
C GLY A 3 54.54 -26.48 -41.02
N TRP A 4 53.74 -27.53 -40.92
CA TRP A 4 53.71 -28.59 -39.92
C TRP A 4 53.19 -29.89 -40.56
N SER A 5 53.84 -31.00 -40.25
CA SER A 5 53.49 -32.34 -40.71
C SER A 5 52.25 -32.88 -40.00
N PRO A 6 51.40 -33.68 -40.68
CA PRO A 6 50.34 -34.43 -40.01
C PRO A 6 50.95 -35.51 -39.11
N ILE A 7 50.50 -35.52 -37.85
CA ILE A 7 50.80 -36.58 -36.88
C ILE A 7 50.07 -37.84 -37.33
N TYR A 8 50.83 -38.82 -37.81
CA TYR A 8 50.41 -40.22 -37.87
C TYR A 8 50.56 -40.83 -36.48
N ILE A 9 49.46 -41.23 -35.84
CA ILE A 9 49.47 -42.18 -34.72
C ILE A 9 48.61 -43.37 -35.13
N ALA A 10 49.29 -44.43 -35.55
CA ALA A 10 49.16 -45.79 -35.03
C ALA A 10 49.67 -46.75 -36.11
N THR A 11 50.92 -47.15 -35.92
CA THR A 11 51.54 -48.30 -36.58
C THR A 11 50.66 -49.53 -36.48
N ALA A 12 50.51 -50.23 -37.60
CA ALA A 12 49.85 -51.52 -37.70
C ALA A 12 50.37 -52.50 -36.64
N ALA A 13 49.55 -52.76 -35.64
CA ALA A 13 49.66 -53.92 -34.78
C ALA A 13 48.28 -54.58 -34.76
N ASN A 14 48.11 -55.58 -35.64
CA ASN A 14 47.12 -56.65 -35.57
C ASN A 14 45.74 -56.26 -35.00
N VAL A 15 44.89 -55.64 -35.82
CA VAL A 15 43.44 -55.68 -35.57
C VAL A 15 42.95 -57.04 -36.05
N THR A 16 43.14 -58.06 -35.21
CA THR A 16 42.54 -59.37 -35.38
C THR A 16 41.05 -59.26 -35.06
N ASN A 17 40.20 -59.41 -36.08
CA ASN A 17 38.84 -60.00 -36.10
C ASN A 17 37.82 -59.80 -34.94
N ASP A 18 38.04 -58.92 -33.97
CA ASP A 18 37.14 -58.75 -32.80
C ASP A 18 36.65 -57.30 -32.60
N MET A 19 36.77 -56.44 -33.60
CA MET A 19 36.06 -55.15 -33.54
C MET A 19 34.61 -55.35 -34.00
N PRO A 20 33.62 -55.10 -33.14
CA PRO A 20 32.21 -55.21 -33.52
C PRO A 20 31.90 -54.18 -34.63
N ASP A 21 31.13 -54.60 -35.64
CA ASP A 21 30.88 -53.88 -36.89
C ASP A 21 30.49 -52.40 -36.74
N TRP A 22 29.91 -52.01 -35.60
CA TRP A 22 29.57 -50.62 -35.30
C TRP A 22 30.79 -49.68 -35.17
N LEU A 23 31.98 -50.20 -34.84
CA LEU A 23 33.21 -49.40 -34.74
C LEU A 23 33.74 -48.98 -36.14
N PHE A 24 33.44 -49.75 -37.18
CA PHE A 24 33.80 -49.43 -38.57
C PHE A 24 32.96 -48.28 -39.16
N TYR A 25 31.71 -48.12 -38.70
CA TYR A 25 30.82 -47.05 -39.17
C TYR A 25 31.21 -45.65 -38.65
N LEU A 26 31.99 -45.57 -37.57
CA LEU A 26 32.43 -44.30 -36.99
C LEU A 26 33.49 -43.58 -37.85
N LEU A 27 34.17 -44.30 -38.75
CA LEU A 27 35.31 -43.80 -39.53
C LEU A 27 34.93 -43.20 -40.90
N ILE A 28 33.65 -43.25 -41.31
CA ILE A 28 33.22 -42.92 -42.68
C ILE A 28 32.25 -41.70 -42.73
N LEU A 29 31.78 -41.19 -41.58
CA LEU A 29 30.82 -40.08 -41.57
C LEU A 29 31.50 -38.70 -41.48
N PRO A 30 30.93 -37.64 -42.11
CA PRO A 30 31.45 -36.28 -42.01
C PRO A 30 31.58 -35.86 -40.55
N ALA A 31 32.64 -35.13 -40.21
CA ALA A 31 33.02 -34.78 -38.82
C ALA A 31 31.88 -34.23 -37.93
N GLY A 32 30.84 -33.64 -38.51
CA GLY A 32 29.66 -33.14 -37.78
C GLY A 32 28.67 -34.23 -37.32
N VAL A 33 28.57 -35.37 -38.01
CA VAL A 33 27.61 -36.44 -37.69
C VAL A 33 28.21 -37.41 -36.66
N SER A 34 29.52 -37.67 -36.73
CA SER A 34 30.22 -38.52 -35.76
C SER A 34 30.23 -37.91 -34.36
N PHE A 35 30.30 -36.59 -34.22
CA PHE A 35 30.28 -35.93 -32.91
C PHE A 35 28.91 -36.02 -32.23
N MET A 36 27.82 -35.93 -33.00
CA MET A 36 26.45 -36.00 -32.47
C MET A 36 26.05 -37.42 -32.06
N ILE A 37 26.51 -38.43 -32.81
CA ILE A 37 26.29 -39.85 -32.47
C ILE A 37 27.12 -40.24 -31.22
N LEU A 38 28.40 -39.85 -31.15
CA LEU A 38 29.23 -40.04 -29.95
C LEU A 38 28.64 -39.37 -28.72
N LEU A 39 28.05 -38.18 -28.87
CA LEU A 39 27.37 -37.48 -27.77
C LEU A 39 26.11 -38.24 -27.33
N LEU A 40 25.31 -38.76 -28.25
CA LEU A 40 24.12 -39.57 -27.95
C LEU A 40 24.48 -40.90 -27.26
N ASP A 41 25.56 -41.55 -27.69
CA ASP A 41 26.06 -42.79 -27.08
C ASP A 41 26.63 -42.53 -25.67
N LEU A 42 27.33 -41.42 -25.46
CA LEU A 42 27.82 -41.00 -24.14
C LEU A 42 26.66 -40.62 -23.19
N LEU A 43 25.60 -40.01 -23.72
CA LEU A 43 24.37 -39.67 -22.99
C LEU A 43 23.53 -40.90 -22.64
N TRP A 44 23.66 -41.99 -23.39
CA TRP A 44 22.97 -43.25 -23.10
C TRP A 44 23.74 -44.11 -22.08
N TYR A 45 25.08 -44.10 -22.15
CA TYR A 45 25.92 -45.05 -21.41
C TYR A 45 26.27 -44.62 -19.97
N ASN A 46 26.26 -43.33 -19.64
CA ASN A 46 26.70 -42.86 -18.33
C ASN A 46 25.67 -41.90 -17.70
N ASP A 47 24.94 -42.39 -16.69
CA ASP A 47 23.93 -41.61 -15.97
C ASP A 47 24.51 -40.42 -15.20
N GLU A 48 25.79 -40.45 -14.80
CA GLU A 48 26.47 -39.32 -14.18
C GLU A 48 26.74 -38.22 -15.21
N VAL A 49 27.29 -38.57 -16.37
CA VAL A 49 27.53 -37.62 -17.48
C VAL A 49 26.21 -37.02 -17.99
N ARG A 50 25.15 -37.82 -18.03
CA ARG A 50 23.79 -37.35 -18.32
C ARG A 50 23.31 -36.33 -17.30
N GLN A 51 23.56 -36.54 -16.00
CA GLN A 51 23.19 -35.58 -14.96
C GLN A 51 24.04 -34.30 -15.02
N TYR A 52 25.34 -34.41 -15.28
CA TYR A 52 26.24 -33.25 -15.46
C TYR A 52 25.88 -32.43 -16.71
N LEU A 53 25.52 -33.08 -17.81
CA LEU A 53 25.08 -32.38 -19.03
C LEU A 53 23.67 -31.81 -18.89
N LYS A 54 22.73 -32.51 -18.22
CA LYS A 54 21.43 -31.91 -17.86
C LYS A 54 21.61 -30.68 -17.00
N THR A 55 22.49 -30.75 -16.02
CA THR A 55 22.94 -29.61 -15.20
C THR A 55 23.44 -28.51 -16.14
N ILE A 56 24.52 -28.71 -16.88
CA ILE A 56 25.14 -27.67 -17.74
C ILE A 56 24.19 -27.09 -18.83
N MET A 57 23.30 -27.90 -19.39
CA MET A 57 22.37 -27.49 -20.46
C MET A 57 21.09 -26.83 -19.92
N LEU A 58 20.61 -27.20 -18.73
CA LEU A 58 19.47 -26.54 -18.06
C LEU A 58 19.92 -25.23 -17.37
N TYR A 59 21.12 -25.18 -16.78
CA TYR A 59 21.64 -23.95 -16.15
C TYR A 59 21.83 -22.77 -17.14
N ASN A 60 22.03 -23.04 -18.44
CA ASN A 60 22.24 -21.99 -19.44
C ASN A 60 20.98 -21.50 -20.17
N LEU A 61 19.82 -22.14 -20.00
CA LEU A 61 18.55 -21.66 -20.57
C LEU A 61 17.57 -21.13 -19.51
N ASP A 62 17.75 -21.50 -18.25
CA ASP A 62 16.84 -21.10 -17.16
C ASP A 62 17.30 -19.82 -16.41
N SER A 63 18.59 -19.47 -16.46
CA SER A 63 19.16 -18.33 -15.73
C SER A 63 18.77 -16.94 -16.27
N GLN A 64 18.11 -16.88 -17.43
CA GLN A 64 17.62 -15.64 -18.04
C GLN A 64 16.28 -15.17 -17.44
N TRP A 65 15.56 -16.03 -16.71
CA TRP A 65 14.20 -15.75 -16.20
C TRP A 65 14.04 -15.90 -14.67
N ASP A 66 15.10 -16.22 -13.94
CA ASP A 66 15.04 -16.32 -12.48
C ASP A 66 14.92 -14.93 -11.83
N LEU A 67 13.78 -14.68 -11.18
CA LEU A 67 13.57 -13.46 -10.40
C LEU A 67 14.51 -13.45 -9.19
N PRO A 68 15.17 -12.32 -8.89
CA PRO A 68 16.06 -12.26 -7.73
C PRO A 68 15.29 -12.42 -6.40
N PRO A 69 15.92 -12.97 -5.36
CA PRO A 69 15.36 -13.01 -4.02
C PRO A 69 14.95 -11.60 -3.56
N GLY A 70 13.82 -11.51 -2.85
CA GLY A 70 13.25 -10.24 -2.39
C GLY A 70 12.24 -9.60 -3.36
N VAL A 71 12.12 -10.12 -4.59
CA VAL A 71 11.04 -9.69 -5.50
C VAL A 71 9.69 -10.11 -4.94
N ILE A 72 8.78 -9.15 -4.86
CA ILE A 72 7.39 -9.36 -4.43
C ILE A 72 6.50 -9.35 -5.66
N LEU A 73 5.61 -10.34 -5.77
CA LEU A 73 4.58 -10.41 -6.80
C LEU A 73 3.19 -10.50 -6.19
N ALA A 74 2.25 -9.90 -6.89
CA ALA A 74 0.82 -10.15 -6.71
C ALA A 74 0.49 -11.57 -7.19
N PHE A 75 -0.23 -12.33 -6.37
CA PHE A 75 -0.56 -13.72 -6.60
C PHE A 75 -2.03 -13.99 -6.31
N ALA A 76 -2.77 -14.45 -7.32
CA ALA A 76 -4.20 -14.72 -7.21
C ALA A 76 -4.52 -16.13 -6.66
N GLY A 77 -3.53 -16.99 -6.50
CA GLY A 77 -3.71 -18.36 -5.98
C GLY A 77 -3.69 -18.43 -4.45
N THR A 78 -4.19 -19.53 -3.90
CA THR A 78 -4.26 -19.77 -2.44
C THR A 78 -3.04 -20.50 -1.89
N THR A 79 -2.38 -21.32 -2.71
CA THR A 79 -1.22 -22.12 -2.30
C THR A 79 0.04 -21.47 -2.83
N VAL A 80 0.95 -21.12 -1.91
CA VAL A 80 2.25 -20.51 -2.26
C VAL A 80 3.09 -21.54 -3.02
N PRO A 81 3.58 -21.21 -4.24
CA PRO A 81 4.43 -22.12 -5.00
C PRO A 81 5.81 -22.32 -4.38
N ASP A 82 6.47 -23.42 -4.71
CA ASP A 82 7.86 -23.67 -4.31
C ASP A 82 8.79 -22.52 -4.77
N GLY A 83 9.73 -22.14 -3.90
CA GLY A 83 10.62 -21.01 -4.14
C GLY A 83 10.03 -19.64 -3.79
N TRP A 84 8.81 -19.60 -3.24
CA TRP A 84 8.14 -18.39 -2.77
C TRP A 84 7.67 -18.52 -1.31
N LEU A 85 7.53 -17.39 -0.64
CA LEU A 85 6.92 -17.28 0.70
C LEU A 85 5.76 -16.28 0.66
N SER A 86 4.78 -16.47 1.55
CA SER A 86 3.69 -15.50 1.74
C SER A 86 4.19 -14.24 2.44
N CYS A 87 3.77 -13.06 1.99
CA CYS A 87 4.06 -11.79 2.66
C CYS A 87 3.04 -11.49 3.78
N ASP A 88 3.11 -12.25 4.86
CA ASP A 88 2.17 -12.23 6.00
C ASP A 88 2.81 -11.77 7.32
N GLY A 89 4.05 -11.29 7.30
CA GLY A 89 4.75 -10.82 8.50
C GLY A 89 5.37 -11.92 9.37
N ASN A 90 5.29 -13.19 8.97
CA ASN A 90 5.85 -14.28 9.77
C ASN A 90 7.37 -14.17 9.94
N ALA A 91 7.85 -14.62 11.11
CA ALA A 91 9.26 -14.79 11.38
C ALA A 91 9.76 -16.11 10.77
N ILE A 92 10.83 -16.05 9.98
CA ILE A 92 11.41 -17.19 9.27
C ILE A 92 12.91 -17.32 9.54
N GLY A 93 13.46 -18.52 9.35
CA GLY A 93 14.85 -18.83 9.68
C GLY A 93 15.87 -18.20 8.72
N ARG A 94 16.87 -17.49 9.27
CA ARG A 94 17.98 -16.88 8.51
C ARG A 94 18.82 -17.90 7.77
N LEU A 95 19.05 -19.07 8.37
CA LEU A 95 19.85 -20.15 7.75
C LEU A 95 19.09 -20.86 6.63
N GLN A 96 17.78 -21.04 6.80
CA GLN A 96 16.94 -21.68 5.78
C GLN A 96 16.73 -20.77 4.57
N TYR A 97 16.58 -19.47 4.80
CA TYR A 97 16.28 -18.47 3.77
C TYR A 97 17.41 -17.43 3.66
N GLN A 98 18.65 -17.91 3.53
CA GLN A 98 19.85 -17.07 3.59
C GLN A 98 19.89 -16.02 2.48
N ASN A 99 19.55 -16.40 1.24
CA ASN A 99 19.55 -15.48 0.11
C ASN A 99 18.55 -14.33 0.31
N LEU A 100 17.35 -14.63 0.78
CA LEU A 100 16.35 -13.62 1.10
C LEU A 100 16.83 -12.71 2.25
N PHE A 101 17.41 -13.28 3.31
CA PHE A 101 17.92 -12.50 4.44
C PHE A 101 19.04 -11.54 4.02
N LEU A 102 19.92 -11.94 3.11
CA LEU A 102 20.97 -11.06 2.57
C LEU A 102 20.40 -9.83 1.86
N VAL A 103 19.22 -9.95 1.25
CA VAL A 103 18.58 -8.85 0.50
C VAL A 103 17.74 -7.96 1.41
N ILE A 104 16.85 -8.53 2.24
CA ILE A 104 15.87 -7.73 3.00
C ILE A 104 16.28 -7.49 4.46
N GLY A 105 17.26 -8.24 4.99
CA GLY A 105 17.72 -8.14 6.36
C GLY A 105 16.59 -8.17 7.37
N THR A 106 16.58 -7.18 8.27
CA THR A 106 15.58 -7.02 9.34
C THR A 106 14.64 -5.83 9.11
N ILE A 107 14.53 -5.34 7.86
CA ILE A 107 13.73 -4.16 7.51
C ILE A 107 12.27 -4.31 7.95
N TYR A 108 11.71 -5.52 7.87
CA TYR A 108 10.32 -5.83 8.21
C TYR A 108 10.15 -6.42 9.62
N GLY A 109 11.25 -6.45 10.40
CA GLY A 109 11.27 -6.94 11.77
C GLY A 109 12.49 -7.82 12.04
N VAL A 110 12.98 -7.71 13.28
CA VAL A 110 14.22 -8.35 13.74
C VAL A 110 14.09 -9.85 14.06
N GLY A 111 12.86 -10.38 14.07
CA GLY A 111 12.57 -11.73 14.55
C GLY A 111 12.96 -11.89 16.03
N ASP A 112 13.66 -12.99 16.33
CA ASP A 112 14.24 -13.34 17.63
C ASP A 112 15.63 -12.74 17.87
N HIS A 113 16.08 -11.78 17.04
CA HIS A 113 17.42 -11.18 17.02
C HIS A 113 18.59 -12.11 16.66
N VAL A 114 18.40 -13.43 16.66
CA VAL A 114 19.49 -14.41 16.53
C VAL A 114 19.31 -15.24 15.26
N THR A 115 18.23 -16.02 15.18
CA THR A 115 18.05 -17.06 14.16
C THR A 115 17.01 -16.73 13.10
N THR A 116 16.20 -15.69 13.32
CA THR A 116 15.04 -15.37 12.48
C THR A 116 15.01 -13.90 12.05
N PHE A 117 14.21 -13.62 11.03
CA PHE A 117 13.86 -12.29 10.54
C PHE A 117 12.42 -12.31 10.05
N ASN A 118 11.77 -11.15 10.01
CA ASN A 118 10.38 -11.07 9.60
C ASN A 118 10.23 -10.80 8.10
N LEU A 119 9.22 -11.40 7.51
CA LEU A 119 8.74 -11.06 6.17
C LEU A 119 7.96 -9.74 6.16
N PRO A 120 7.79 -9.10 4.99
CA PRO A 120 6.80 -8.05 4.83
C PRO A 120 5.39 -8.57 5.16
N ASP A 121 4.53 -7.70 5.69
CA ASP A 121 3.11 -8.00 5.91
C ASP A 121 2.26 -7.09 5.02
N PHE A 122 1.63 -7.65 3.98
CA PHE A 122 0.77 -6.91 3.06
C PHE A 122 -0.73 -7.11 3.31
N ARG A 123 -1.12 -7.80 4.39
CA ARG A 123 -2.53 -8.01 4.70
C ARG A 123 -3.21 -6.66 4.98
N GLY A 124 -4.21 -6.31 4.19
CA GLY A 124 -4.92 -5.03 4.27
C GLY A 124 -4.10 -3.81 3.80
N ARG A 125 -2.94 -4.01 3.16
CA ARG A 125 -2.04 -2.92 2.74
C ARG A 125 -1.89 -2.85 1.23
N THR A 126 -1.68 -1.63 0.74
CA THR A 126 -1.33 -1.37 -0.67
C THR A 126 0.17 -1.12 -0.80
N LEU A 127 0.74 -1.50 -1.95
CA LEU A 127 2.12 -1.17 -2.29
C LEU A 127 2.26 0.31 -2.61
N VAL A 128 3.36 0.92 -2.15
CA VAL A 128 3.76 2.29 -2.49
C VAL A 128 5.25 2.30 -2.75
N GLY A 129 5.68 3.05 -3.78
CA GLY A 129 7.09 3.25 -4.10
C GLY A 129 7.83 3.99 -3.00
N VAL A 130 9.09 3.61 -2.76
CA VAL A 130 9.97 4.28 -1.79
C VAL A 130 10.55 5.58 -2.35
N GLY A 131 11.00 6.45 -1.45
CA GLY A 131 11.77 7.64 -1.76
C GLY A 131 10.96 8.93 -1.70
N GLN A 132 11.58 9.99 -2.22
CA GLN A 132 11.05 11.34 -2.23
C GLN A 132 11.01 11.87 -3.66
N GLY A 133 9.82 11.93 -4.25
CA GLY A 133 9.60 12.67 -5.49
C GLY A 133 9.54 14.18 -5.24
N GLN A 134 9.69 14.98 -6.29
CA GLN A 134 9.48 16.42 -6.20
C GLN A 134 8.05 16.68 -5.68
N THR A 135 7.92 17.42 -4.57
CA THR A 135 6.66 17.70 -3.84
C THR A 135 6.00 16.51 -3.12
N LEU A 136 6.59 15.31 -3.15
CA LEU A 136 6.05 14.14 -2.45
C LEU A 136 6.63 14.00 -1.04
N THR A 137 5.84 13.42 -0.15
CA THR A 137 6.31 12.98 1.17
C THR A 137 7.33 11.85 1.00
N ASN A 138 8.49 11.96 1.65
CA ASN A 138 9.49 10.89 1.65
C ASN A 138 8.93 9.62 2.31
N ARG A 139 9.09 8.46 1.65
CA ARG A 139 8.71 7.14 2.16
C ARG A 139 9.93 6.26 2.32
N LEU A 140 10.17 5.79 3.55
CA LEU A 140 11.27 4.87 3.83
C LEU A 140 10.87 3.42 3.49
N LEU A 141 11.83 2.62 3.05
CA LEU A 141 11.61 1.19 2.81
C LEU A 141 11.19 0.49 4.12
N GLY A 142 10.15 -0.36 4.06
CA GLY A 142 9.58 -1.04 5.23
C GLY A 142 8.64 -0.18 6.08
N GLN A 143 8.51 1.12 5.81
CA GLN A 143 7.62 2.00 6.56
C GLN A 143 6.14 1.68 6.29
N SER A 144 5.39 1.35 7.34
CA SER A 144 3.93 1.26 7.28
C SER A 144 3.30 2.63 7.56
N PHE A 145 2.27 3.01 6.80
CA PHE A 145 1.54 4.27 6.96
C PHE A 145 0.12 4.17 6.38
N GLY A 146 -0.69 5.21 6.62
CA GLY A 146 -2.09 5.27 6.21
C GLY A 146 -3.05 4.75 7.28
N THR A 147 -4.35 4.94 7.06
CA THR A 147 -5.43 4.51 7.95
C THR A 147 -6.61 4.01 7.14
N GLU A 148 -7.21 2.89 7.55
CA GLU A 148 -8.41 2.34 6.88
C GLU A 148 -9.66 3.17 7.19
N LYS A 149 -9.70 3.78 8.37
CA LYS A 149 -10.77 4.67 8.82
C LYS A 149 -10.19 5.99 9.31
N HIS A 150 -10.87 7.09 9.02
CA HIS A 150 -10.44 8.42 9.42
C HIS A 150 -11.58 9.18 10.10
N ILE A 151 -11.27 9.91 11.17
CA ILE A 151 -12.20 10.83 11.83
C ILE A 151 -11.86 12.23 11.32
N LEU A 152 -12.85 12.91 10.74
CA LEU A 152 -12.67 14.31 10.34
C LEU A 152 -12.57 15.19 11.59
N SER A 153 -11.43 15.84 11.74
CA SER A 153 -11.20 16.85 12.76
C SER A 153 -11.65 18.24 12.28
N VAL A 154 -11.82 19.17 13.22
CA VAL A 154 -12.16 20.58 12.90
C VAL A 154 -11.11 21.21 11.97
N ASN A 155 -9.83 20.84 12.09
CA ASN A 155 -8.75 21.36 11.25
C ASN A 155 -8.79 20.85 9.80
N GLU A 156 -9.59 19.81 9.52
CA GLU A 156 -9.75 19.24 8.18
C GLU A 156 -11.03 19.74 7.49
N MET A 157 -11.80 20.60 8.16
CA MET A 157 -12.95 21.29 7.57
C MET A 157 -12.54 22.72 7.18
N PRO A 158 -12.97 23.22 6.00
CA PRO A 158 -12.84 24.63 5.69
C PRO A 158 -13.47 25.51 6.77
N ALA A 159 -12.82 26.63 7.06
CA ALA A 159 -13.36 27.64 7.96
C ALA A 159 -14.73 28.10 7.44
N HIS A 160 -15.74 28.02 8.29
CA HIS A 160 -17.11 28.45 8.01
C HIS A 160 -17.72 29.03 9.29
N SER A 161 -18.71 29.90 9.13
CA SER A 161 -19.51 30.43 10.24
C SER A 161 -20.99 30.18 10.00
N HIS A 162 -21.74 30.15 11.09
CA HIS A 162 -23.18 30.18 11.08
C HIS A 162 -23.57 31.45 11.83
N ASP A 163 -24.06 32.45 11.11
CA ASP A 163 -24.42 33.74 11.73
C ASP A 163 -25.90 33.73 12.10
N VAL A 164 -26.19 34.16 13.34
CA VAL A 164 -27.55 34.49 13.78
C VAL A 164 -27.59 35.98 14.04
N ASN A 165 -28.38 36.70 13.25
CA ASN A 165 -28.69 38.10 13.51
C ASN A 165 -30.04 38.20 14.21
N ASP A 166 -30.02 38.39 15.53
CA ASP A 166 -31.18 38.74 16.33
C ASP A 166 -30.99 40.17 16.87
N PRO A 167 -31.34 41.21 16.11
CA PRO A 167 -31.03 42.60 16.47
C PRO A 167 -31.79 43.08 17.71
N GLY A 168 -32.69 42.27 18.26
CA GLY A 168 -33.63 42.68 19.29
C GLY A 168 -34.65 43.68 18.74
N HIS A 169 -35.85 43.68 19.29
CA HIS A 169 -36.85 44.70 18.97
C HIS A 169 -37.67 45.03 20.21
N ALA A 170 -38.30 46.22 20.17
CA ALA A 170 -39.15 46.73 21.25
C ALA A 170 -40.54 47.01 20.73
N HIS A 171 -41.55 46.76 21.55
CA HIS A 171 -42.94 47.09 21.27
C HIS A 171 -43.31 48.42 21.93
N LYS A 172 -44.33 49.09 21.38
CA LYS A 172 -44.95 50.27 21.98
C LYS A 172 -46.24 49.84 22.65
N MET A 173 -46.45 50.22 23.90
CA MET A 173 -47.72 49.97 24.57
C MET A 173 -48.76 50.94 23.99
N GLY A 174 -49.76 50.43 23.28
CA GLY A 174 -50.91 51.22 22.86
C GLY A 174 -51.62 51.77 24.09
N ASN A 175 -51.69 53.09 24.19
CA ASN A 175 -52.21 53.85 25.33
C ASN A 175 -53.51 53.24 25.91
N PRO A 176 -53.53 52.70 27.15
CA PRO A 176 -54.78 52.25 27.78
C PRO A 176 -55.53 53.40 28.47
N VAL A 177 -55.03 54.65 28.40
CA VAL A 177 -55.82 55.79 28.87
C VAL A 177 -56.92 56.01 27.84
N GLY A 178 -58.05 55.34 28.07
CA GLY A 178 -59.34 55.89 27.70
C GLY A 178 -59.32 57.33 28.16
N GLN A 179 -59.12 58.26 27.22
CA GLN A 179 -59.42 59.66 27.45
C GLN A 179 -60.89 59.69 27.77
N VAL A 180 -61.23 59.65 29.06
CA VAL A 180 -62.57 59.96 29.50
C VAL A 180 -62.71 61.45 29.23
N TRP A 181 -63.30 61.78 28.09
CA TRP A 181 -63.72 63.13 27.76
C TRP A 181 -64.94 63.45 28.65
N GLU A 182 -64.71 63.68 29.94
CA GLU A 182 -65.78 64.20 30.80
C GLU A 182 -65.96 65.70 30.52
N THR A 183 -66.84 65.97 29.56
CA THR A 183 -67.59 67.21 29.49
C THR A 183 -68.59 67.22 30.65
N ALA A 184 -68.22 67.83 31.78
CA ALA A 184 -69.03 68.77 32.57
C ALA A 184 -68.58 68.85 34.04
N GLY A 185 -68.15 70.05 34.44
CA GLY A 185 -68.71 70.70 35.63
C GLY A 185 -68.49 70.07 37.01
N GLY A 186 -67.29 69.62 37.35
CA GLY A 186 -66.99 69.23 38.74
C GLY A 186 -65.51 69.35 39.07
N LYS A 187 -65.15 70.23 40.01
CA LYS A 187 -63.79 70.32 40.57
C LYS A 187 -63.51 69.08 41.41
N THR A 188 -63.15 67.96 40.78
CA THR A 188 -62.37 66.95 41.47
C THR A 188 -60.96 67.48 41.59
N ASN A 189 -60.42 67.48 42.80
CA ASN A 189 -58.99 67.70 43.04
C ASN A 189 -58.26 66.58 42.30
N ARG A 190 -57.90 66.83 41.04
CA ARG A 190 -57.00 65.95 40.31
C ARG A 190 -55.76 65.93 41.18
N PHE A 191 -55.42 64.76 41.72
CA PHE A 191 -54.02 64.38 41.82
C PHE A 191 -53.50 64.35 40.37
N SER A 192 -53.34 65.54 39.80
CA SER A 192 -52.40 65.78 38.74
C SER A 192 -51.10 65.49 39.44
N TYR A 193 -50.60 64.26 39.26
CA TYR A 193 -49.19 64.02 39.46
C TYR A 193 -48.51 65.15 38.68
N GLY A 194 -47.92 66.10 39.42
CA GLY A 194 -47.28 67.26 38.85
C GLY A 194 -46.10 66.75 38.03
N VAL A 195 -46.32 66.46 36.76
CA VAL A 195 -45.27 66.08 35.82
C VAL A 195 -44.98 67.25 34.89
N ASN A 196 -44.89 68.46 35.45
CA ASN A 196 -44.26 69.59 34.77
C ASN A 196 -42.71 69.53 34.87
N ASN A 197 -42.14 68.42 35.37
CA ASN A 197 -40.69 68.17 35.34
C ASN A 197 -40.28 66.69 35.42
N LEU A 198 -41.15 65.76 35.05
CA LEU A 198 -40.77 64.36 34.89
C LEU A 198 -40.94 64.05 33.42
N GLY A 199 -39.85 63.66 32.74
CA GLY A 199 -39.83 63.26 31.33
C GLY A 199 -40.62 61.97 31.08
N VAL A 200 -41.89 61.96 31.45
CA VAL A 200 -42.82 60.85 31.28
C VAL A 200 -43.16 60.79 29.81
N SER A 201 -42.45 59.93 29.09
CA SER A 201 -42.82 59.53 27.74
C SER A 201 -44.23 58.91 27.80
N ASN A 202 -45.19 59.49 27.08
CA ASN A 202 -46.56 58.94 26.92
C ASN A 202 -46.59 57.64 26.10
N ASN A 203 -45.42 57.12 25.73
CA ASN A 203 -45.27 55.86 25.01
C ASN A 203 -43.92 55.23 25.38
N PRO A 204 -43.74 54.75 26.63
CA PRO A 204 -42.49 54.13 27.03
C PRO A 204 -42.30 52.86 26.19
N PRO A 205 -41.20 52.73 25.42
CA PRO A 205 -40.92 51.49 24.71
C PRO A 205 -40.70 50.37 25.72
N THR A 206 -41.07 49.14 25.37
CA THR A 206 -40.58 47.97 26.13
C THR A 206 -39.06 47.92 26.03
N GLN A 207 -38.40 47.28 26.99
CA GLN A 207 -36.97 47.03 26.81
C GLN A 207 -36.75 46.13 25.59
N PRO A 208 -35.70 46.37 24.79
CA PRO A 208 -35.36 45.50 23.68
C PRO A 208 -35.05 44.10 24.22
N GLU A 209 -35.76 43.10 23.70
CA GLU A 209 -35.60 41.69 24.10
C GLU A 209 -35.06 40.89 22.91
N ARG A 210 -34.28 39.85 23.22
CA ARG A 210 -33.79 38.89 22.22
C ARG A 210 -34.65 37.63 22.24
N THR A 211 -34.80 37.00 21.09
CA THR A 211 -35.55 35.75 20.92
C THR A 211 -34.86 34.53 21.53
N GLY A 212 -33.57 34.65 21.93
CA GLY A 212 -32.81 33.56 22.56
C GLY A 212 -32.39 32.45 21.60
N ILE A 213 -32.37 32.72 20.29
CA ILE A 213 -31.92 31.75 19.27
C ILE A 213 -30.43 31.42 19.49
N SER A 214 -30.12 30.12 19.54
CA SER A 214 -28.75 29.61 19.67
C SER A 214 -28.47 28.54 18.62
N LEU A 215 -27.20 28.44 18.21
CA LEU A 215 -26.71 27.40 17.31
C LEU A 215 -26.10 26.27 18.12
N LYS A 216 -26.42 25.03 17.74
CA LYS A 216 -25.82 23.83 18.33
C LYS A 216 -24.84 23.23 17.34
N THR A 217 -23.68 22.79 17.83
CA THR A 217 -22.78 21.96 17.05
C THR A 217 -23.47 20.66 16.68
N THR A 218 -23.38 20.25 15.42
CA THR A 218 -23.92 19.00 14.91
C THR A 218 -22.80 18.17 14.29
N GLY A 219 -22.87 16.85 14.45
CA GLY A 219 -21.83 15.90 14.01
C GLY A 219 -21.46 14.94 15.15
N SER A 220 -21.21 13.68 14.81
CA SER A 220 -20.85 12.63 15.80
C SER A 220 -19.36 12.34 15.86
N SER A 221 -18.53 13.01 15.05
CA SER A 221 -17.11 12.70 14.85
C SER A 221 -16.86 11.21 14.59
N ALA A 222 -17.81 10.53 13.94
CA ALA A 222 -17.68 9.12 13.61
C ALA A 222 -16.64 8.93 12.50
N ALA A 223 -15.87 7.86 12.61
CA ALA A 223 -14.89 7.51 11.59
C ALA A 223 -15.61 7.06 10.30
N HIS A 224 -15.13 7.52 9.16
CA HIS A 224 -15.59 7.06 7.84
C HIS A 224 -14.56 6.13 7.21
N ASN A 225 -15.00 5.31 6.27
CA ASN A 225 -14.12 4.46 5.47
C ASN A 225 -13.22 5.36 4.59
N ASN A 226 -11.91 5.15 4.69
CA ASN A 226 -10.90 5.84 3.88
C ASN A 226 -10.25 4.91 2.83
N MET A 227 -10.73 3.66 2.73
CA MET A 227 -10.24 2.70 1.76
C MET A 227 -10.85 2.92 0.39
N GLN A 228 -10.00 2.97 -0.64
CA GLN A 228 -10.43 2.91 -2.04
C GLN A 228 -11.09 1.57 -2.36
N PRO A 229 -12.00 1.50 -3.35
CA PRO A 229 -12.49 0.23 -3.88
C PRO A 229 -11.30 -0.66 -4.29
N SER A 230 -11.17 -1.84 -3.68
CA SER A 230 -10.01 -2.71 -3.81
C SER A 230 -10.42 -4.18 -3.91
N LEU A 231 -9.62 -4.98 -4.63
CA LEU A 231 -9.72 -6.44 -4.65
C LEU A 231 -8.51 -7.03 -3.93
N ALA A 232 -8.75 -7.87 -2.92
CA ALA A 232 -7.69 -8.52 -2.17
C ALA A 232 -7.13 -9.74 -2.93
N ILE A 233 -5.81 -9.76 -3.10
CA ILE A 233 -5.04 -10.90 -3.62
C ILE A 233 -3.81 -11.11 -2.73
N ASN A 234 -3.20 -12.28 -2.81
CA ASN A 234 -2.01 -12.57 -2.01
C ASN A 234 -0.79 -11.82 -2.57
N TYR A 235 0.16 -11.53 -1.69
CA TYR A 235 1.50 -11.12 -2.08
C TYR A 235 2.47 -12.22 -1.68
N ILE A 236 3.35 -12.60 -2.59
CA ILE A 236 4.39 -13.60 -2.35
C ILE A 236 5.77 -13.00 -2.66
N ILE A 237 6.79 -13.48 -1.96
CA ILE A 237 8.18 -13.02 -2.08
C ILE A 237 9.10 -14.18 -2.46
N LYS A 238 9.98 -13.95 -3.44
CA LYS A 238 10.99 -14.93 -3.86
C LYS A 238 12.06 -15.07 -2.78
N TYR A 239 12.41 -16.29 -2.40
CA TYR A 239 13.55 -16.58 -1.52
C TYR A 239 14.69 -17.31 -2.23
#